data_AF-A0A350INM3-F1
#
_entry.id   AF-A0A350INM3-F1
#
_cell.length_a   1.000
_cell.length_b   1.000
_cell.length_c   1.000
_cell.angle_alpha   90.00
_cell.angle_beta   90.00
_cell.angle_gamma   90.00
#
_symmetry.space_group_name_H-M   'P 1'
#
loop_
_entity.id
_entity.type
_entity.pdbx_description
1 polymer ?
#
loop_
_entity_poly.entity_id
_entity_poly.type
_entity_poly.pdbx_seq_one_letter_code
_entity_poly.pdbx_strand_id
1 'polypeptide(L)'
;KGSGNIGSTNIFRILGMKWGVAVQALDISKGVLAVLFAGWLGKNISIPNVTGFTDIIVIQFCAGLVAIFGHAFSIFAQFRGGKGINTALGMLIAIAPIDLSIAVGIFILTVIFSGYISLGSIAGAIAVPSSLFVRYNFWHIEIPAYHFLIYASLILALFIIYTHRKNIVRLIKGRENYFAKLQLIKVKFLQPKYPNK
;
A
#
# COMPACT_ATOMS: atom_id res chain seq x y z
N LYS A 1 -19.54 -6.71 10.36
CA LYS A 1 -18.87 -7.97 10.79
C LYS A 1 -17.37 -7.87 10.56
N GLY A 2 -16.56 -8.70 11.25
CA GLY A 2 -15.10 -8.67 11.14
C GLY A 2 -14.47 -7.36 11.65
N SER A 3 -13.54 -6.81 10.88
CA SER A 3 -12.89 -5.52 11.18
C SER A 3 -13.73 -4.28 10.83
N GLY A 4 -14.86 -4.46 10.14
CA GLY A 4 -15.70 -3.36 9.65
C GLY A 4 -15.15 -2.63 8.40
N ASN A 5 -14.01 -3.07 7.86
CA ASN A 5 -13.41 -2.52 6.64
C ASN A 5 -13.83 -3.31 5.39
N ILE A 6 -13.89 -2.68 4.22
CA ILE A 6 -14.35 -3.33 2.97
C ILE A 6 -13.21 -4.06 2.23
N GLY A 7 -11.94 -3.80 2.60
CA GLY A 7 -10.78 -4.39 1.93
C GLY A 7 -10.63 -5.92 2.06
N SER A 8 -9.78 -6.50 1.21
CA SER A 8 -9.58 -7.95 1.07
C SER A 8 -9.31 -8.68 2.39
N THR A 9 -8.55 -8.10 3.32
CA THR A 9 -8.26 -8.71 4.64
C THR A 9 -9.52 -8.95 5.47
N ASN A 10 -10.58 -8.17 5.28
CA ASN A 10 -11.85 -8.42 5.95
C ASN A 10 -12.65 -9.50 5.23
N ILE A 11 -12.62 -9.50 3.91
CA ILE A 11 -13.25 -10.52 3.07
C ILE A 11 -12.65 -11.90 3.35
N PHE A 12 -11.32 -12.00 3.48
CA PHE A 12 -10.63 -13.22 3.92
C PHE A 12 -11.21 -13.79 5.22
N ARG A 13 -11.63 -12.93 6.16
CA ARG A 13 -12.19 -13.35 7.45
C ARG A 13 -13.66 -13.72 7.39
N ILE A 14 -14.44 -13.07 6.53
CA ILE A 14 -15.90 -13.23 6.50
C ILE A 14 -16.35 -14.25 5.46
N LEU A 15 -15.74 -14.21 4.27
CA LEU A 15 -16.13 -15.00 3.10
C LEU A 15 -15.07 -16.06 2.71
N GLY A 16 -13.88 -16.02 3.32
CA GLY A 16 -12.83 -17.01 3.11
C GLY A 16 -11.86 -16.68 1.96
N MET A 17 -10.95 -17.62 1.70
CA MET A 17 -9.77 -17.43 0.84
C MET A 17 -10.13 -17.04 -0.60
N LYS A 18 -11.05 -17.78 -1.23
CA LYS A 18 -11.42 -17.58 -2.64
C LYS A 18 -11.87 -16.13 -2.91
N TRP A 19 -12.78 -15.62 -2.08
CA TRP A 19 -13.31 -14.26 -2.20
C TRP A 19 -12.29 -13.19 -1.79
N GLY A 20 -11.47 -13.46 -0.78
CA GLY A 20 -10.42 -12.53 -0.37
C GLY A 20 -9.37 -12.31 -1.46
N VAL A 21 -8.95 -13.38 -2.15
CA VAL A 21 -8.03 -13.30 -3.30
C VAL A 21 -8.69 -12.56 -4.47
N ALA A 22 -9.95 -12.86 -4.79
CA ALA A 22 -10.66 -12.18 -5.88
C ALA A 22 -10.75 -10.66 -5.65
N VAL A 23 -11.13 -10.22 -4.45
CA VAL A 23 -11.18 -8.79 -4.11
C VAL A 23 -9.79 -8.15 -4.11
N GLN A 24 -8.78 -8.86 -3.63
CA GLN A 24 -7.41 -8.37 -3.68
C GLN A 24 -6.92 -8.16 -5.11
N ALA A 25 -7.15 -9.13 -6.00
CA ALA A 25 -6.79 -9.03 -7.41
C ALA A 25 -7.50 -7.83 -8.07
N LEU A 26 -8.81 -7.66 -7.85
CA LEU A 26 -9.56 -6.51 -8.38
C LEU A 26 -9.04 -5.17 -7.87
N ASP A 27 -8.68 -5.06 -6.58
CA ASP A 27 -8.15 -3.82 -6.03
C ASP A 27 -6.73 -3.50 -6.53
N ILE A 28 -5.89 -4.52 -6.76
CA ILE A 28 -4.57 -4.36 -7.40
C ILE A 28 -4.75 -3.90 -8.84
N SER A 29 -5.65 -4.53 -9.59
CA SER A 29 -5.92 -4.18 -10.99
C SER A 29 -6.33 -2.73 -11.16
N LYS A 30 -7.06 -2.13 -10.21
CA LYS A 30 -7.39 -0.68 -10.26
C LYS A 30 -6.13 0.19 -10.34
N GLY A 31 -5.12 -0.12 -9.53
CA GLY A 31 -3.87 0.63 -9.50
C GLY A 31 -3.06 0.43 -10.78
N VAL A 32 -2.92 -0.83 -11.21
CA VAL A 32 -2.20 -1.18 -12.46
C VAL A 32 -2.87 -0.50 -13.66
N LEU A 33 -4.18 -0.65 -13.81
CA LEU A 33 -4.94 -0.11 -14.93
C LEU A 33 -4.89 1.42 -14.97
N ALA A 34 -4.95 2.09 -13.82
CA ALA A 34 -4.83 3.55 -13.77
C ALA A 34 -3.48 4.02 -14.33
N VAL A 35 -2.38 3.37 -13.93
CA VAL A 35 -1.03 3.71 -14.41
C VAL A 35 -0.86 3.38 -15.89
N LEU A 36 -1.30 2.21 -16.34
CA LEU A 36 -1.17 1.80 -17.74
C LEU A 36 -2.03 2.67 -18.67
N PHE A 37 -3.26 2.99 -18.26
CA PHE A 37 -4.16 3.83 -19.03
C PHE A 37 -3.65 5.26 -19.14
N ALA A 38 -3.16 5.82 -18.03
CA ALA A 38 -2.51 7.14 -18.01
C ALA A 38 -1.25 7.15 -18.89
N GLY A 39 -0.45 6.09 -18.84
CA GLY A 39 0.71 5.92 -19.71
C GLY A 39 0.32 5.87 -21.20
N TRP A 40 -0.76 5.16 -21.54
CA TRP A 40 -1.25 5.04 -22.90
C TRP A 40 -1.78 6.38 -23.44
N LEU A 41 -2.57 7.12 -22.64
CA LEU A 41 -3.07 8.45 -23.01
C LEU A 41 -1.94 9.49 -23.11
N GLY A 42 -0.98 9.43 -22.19
CA GLY A 42 0.11 10.40 -22.09
C GLY A 42 1.14 10.32 -23.22
N LYS A 43 1.17 9.26 -24.04
CA LYS A 43 2.08 9.14 -25.19
C LYS A 43 1.97 10.31 -26.19
N ASN A 44 0.81 10.95 -26.26
CA ASN A 44 0.54 12.07 -27.18
C ASN A 44 0.49 13.44 -26.46
N ILE A 45 0.76 13.47 -25.15
CA ILE A 45 0.70 14.70 -24.34
C ILE A 45 2.13 15.16 -24.10
N SER A 46 2.57 16.18 -24.85
CA SER A 46 3.80 16.91 -24.52
C SER A 46 3.46 17.94 -23.44
N ILE A 47 3.78 17.64 -22.19
CA ILE A 47 3.75 18.65 -21.14
C ILE A 47 5.08 19.41 -21.22
N PRO A 48 5.09 20.76 -21.22
CA PRO A 48 6.34 21.49 -21.13
C PRO A 48 7.06 21.09 -19.84
N ASN A 49 8.21 20.44 -19.98
CA ASN A 49 8.96 19.94 -18.85
C ASN A 49 9.72 21.09 -18.17
N VAL A 50 9.02 21.91 -17.41
CA VAL A 50 9.59 23.07 -16.70
C VAL A 50 10.49 22.63 -15.52
N THR A 51 10.47 21.34 -15.17
CA THR A 51 11.02 20.80 -13.92
C THR A 51 12.05 19.68 -14.09
N GLY A 52 12.34 19.22 -15.32
CA GLY A 52 13.22 18.08 -15.59
C GLY A 52 12.65 16.71 -15.21
N PHE A 53 11.34 16.61 -14.92
CA PHE A 53 10.67 15.34 -14.63
C PHE A 53 10.17 14.71 -15.93
N THR A 54 10.37 13.42 -16.15
CA THR A 54 9.70 12.74 -17.27
C THR A 54 8.19 12.84 -17.06
N ASP A 55 7.52 13.67 -17.88
CA ASP A 55 6.12 14.07 -17.69
C ASP A 55 5.19 12.87 -17.51
N ILE A 56 5.50 11.77 -18.20
CA ILE A 56 4.71 10.53 -18.14
C ILE A 56 4.71 9.87 -16.76
N ILE A 57 5.83 9.88 -16.01
CA ILE A 57 5.91 9.27 -14.67
C ILE A 57 5.04 10.06 -13.69
N VAL A 58 5.04 11.39 -13.80
CA VAL A 58 4.21 12.26 -12.97
C VAL A 58 2.73 12.00 -13.23
N ILE A 59 2.31 11.96 -14.51
CA ILE A 59 0.92 11.67 -14.89
C ILE A 59 0.50 10.28 -14.37
N GLN A 60 1.36 9.27 -14.57
CA GLN A 60 1.12 7.90 -14.11
C GLN A 60 0.99 7.83 -12.59
N PHE A 61 1.85 8.53 -11.86
CA PHE A 61 1.80 8.55 -10.40
C PHE A 61 0.52 9.22 -9.90
N CYS A 62 0.17 10.38 -10.48
CA CYS A 62 -1.06 11.09 -10.17
C CYS A 62 -2.31 10.24 -10.46
N ALA A 63 -2.35 9.54 -11.59
CA ALA A 63 -3.45 8.62 -11.91
C ALA A 63 -3.55 7.48 -10.88
N GLY A 64 -2.41 6.91 -10.47
CA GLY A 64 -2.35 5.94 -9.39
C GLY A 64 -2.89 6.48 -8.05
N LEU A 65 -2.51 7.71 -7.67
CA LEU A 65 -3.04 8.38 -6.48
C LEU A 65 -4.56 8.58 -6.57
N VAL A 66 -5.08 9.01 -7.71
CA VAL A 66 -6.52 9.16 -7.94
C VAL A 66 -7.23 7.81 -7.77
N ALA A 67 -6.67 6.72 -8.28
CA ALA A 67 -7.24 5.38 -8.08
C ALA A 67 -7.23 4.95 -6.60
N ILE A 68 -6.15 5.25 -5.87
CA ILE A 68 -6.03 4.98 -4.43
C ILE A 68 -7.07 5.79 -3.63
N PHE A 69 -7.21 7.08 -3.93
CA PHE A 69 -8.21 7.93 -3.28
C PHE A 69 -9.63 7.50 -3.64
N GLY A 70 -9.92 7.16 -4.89
CA GLY A 70 -11.21 6.62 -5.31
C GLY A 70 -11.53 5.27 -4.65
N HIS A 71 -10.53 4.44 -4.35
CA HIS A 71 -10.71 3.23 -3.55
C HIS A 71 -10.99 3.53 -2.07
N ALA A 72 -10.31 4.52 -1.49
CA ALA A 72 -10.43 4.86 -0.07
C ALA A 72 -11.69 5.69 0.25
N PHE A 73 -12.10 6.54 -0.68
CA PHE A 73 -13.25 7.44 -0.60
C PHE A 73 -14.23 7.16 -1.73
N SER A 74 -14.59 5.89 -1.90
CA SER A 74 -15.47 5.47 -3.01
C SER A 74 -16.84 6.13 -2.91
N ILE A 75 -17.22 6.85 -3.97
CA ILE A 75 -18.55 7.49 -4.10
C ILE A 75 -19.66 6.43 -4.05
N PHE A 76 -19.41 5.27 -4.67
CA PHE A 76 -20.33 4.12 -4.66
C PHE A 76 -20.50 3.46 -3.28
N ALA A 77 -19.61 3.77 -2.33
CA ALA A 77 -19.67 3.28 -0.96
C ALA A 77 -19.87 4.43 0.05
N GLN A 78 -20.53 5.53 -0.36
CA GLN A 78 -20.81 6.69 0.50
C GLN A 78 -19.53 7.25 1.17
N PHE A 79 -18.43 7.32 0.40
CA PHE A 79 -17.11 7.74 0.84
C PHE A 79 -16.50 6.87 1.96
N ARG A 80 -17.00 5.64 2.14
CA ARG A 80 -16.48 4.64 3.07
C ARG A 80 -15.80 3.52 2.31
N GLY A 81 -14.57 3.74 1.88
CA GLY A 81 -13.79 2.77 1.12
C GLY A 81 -12.81 1.94 1.95
N GLY A 82 -11.86 1.31 1.25
CA GLY A 82 -10.77 0.55 1.86
C GLY A 82 -9.58 1.42 2.24
N LYS A 83 -8.45 0.79 2.57
CA LYS A 83 -7.24 1.52 3.04
C LYS A 83 -6.26 1.89 1.92
N GLY A 84 -6.51 1.43 0.70
CA GLY A 84 -5.67 1.73 -0.46
C GLY A 84 -4.42 0.86 -0.63
N ILE A 85 -4.11 -0.08 0.27
CA ILE A 85 -2.88 -0.91 0.19
C ILE A 85 -2.79 -1.69 -1.12
N ASN A 86 -3.83 -2.45 -1.49
CA ASN A 86 -3.81 -3.27 -2.70
C ASN A 86 -3.74 -2.41 -3.97
N THR A 87 -4.44 -1.27 -3.99
CA THR A 87 -4.41 -0.34 -5.12
C THR A 87 -3.06 0.37 -5.23
N ALA A 88 -2.43 0.73 -4.11
CA ALA A 88 -1.07 1.26 -4.06
C ALA A 88 -0.05 0.22 -4.54
N LEU A 89 -0.20 -1.05 -4.13
CA LEU A 89 0.62 -2.15 -4.65
C LEU A 89 0.51 -2.22 -6.17
N GLY A 90 -0.70 -2.22 -6.73
CA GLY A 90 -0.91 -2.25 -8.18
C GLY A 90 -0.27 -1.08 -8.93
N MET A 91 -0.40 0.13 -8.39
CA MET A 91 0.27 1.32 -8.92
C MET A 91 1.80 1.18 -8.90
N LEU A 92 2.36 0.73 -7.77
CA LEU A 92 3.81 0.63 -7.58
C LEU A 92 4.45 -0.50 -8.39
N ILE A 93 3.69 -1.54 -8.80
CA ILE A 93 4.19 -2.56 -9.74
C ILE A 93 4.70 -1.90 -11.03
N ALA A 94 3.95 -0.91 -11.53
CA ALA A 94 4.26 -0.26 -12.80
C ALA A 94 5.28 0.88 -12.66
N ILE A 95 5.33 1.56 -11.51
CA ILE A 95 6.16 2.76 -11.32
C ILE A 95 7.50 2.45 -10.67
N ALA A 96 7.51 1.64 -9.59
CA ALA A 96 8.68 1.44 -8.74
C ALA A 96 8.77 -0.03 -8.28
N PRO A 97 8.96 -0.99 -9.21
CA PRO A 97 8.89 -2.42 -8.91
C PRO A 97 9.97 -2.89 -7.93
N ILE A 98 11.16 -2.28 -7.95
CA ILE A 98 12.26 -2.61 -7.03
C ILE A 98 11.89 -2.18 -5.59
N ASP A 99 11.45 -0.94 -5.41
CA ASP A 99 11.03 -0.40 -4.11
C ASP A 99 9.81 -1.14 -3.56
N LEU A 100 8.88 -1.50 -4.44
CA LEU A 100 7.76 -2.37 -4.08
C LEU A 100 8.23 -3.74 -3.60
N SER A 101 9.20 -4.36 -4.28
CA SER A 101 9.71 -5.68 -3.89
C SER A 101 10.34 -5.65 -2.49
N ILE A 102 11.10 -4.59 -2.19
CA ILE A 102 11.66 -4.35 -0.85
C ILE A 102 10.54 -4.16 0.18
N ALA A 103 9.52 -3.35 -0.14
CA ALA A 103 8.37 -3.12 0.72
C ALA A 103 7.55 -4.40 0.99
N VAL A 104 7.38 -5.26 -0.02
CA VAL A 104 6.73 -6.57 0.12
C VAL A 104 7.57 -7.49 1.00
N GLY A 105 8.89 -7.50 0.84
CA GLY A 105 9.80 -8.23 1.74
C GLY A 105 9.64 -7.78 3.20
N ILE A 106 9.66 -6.48 3.47
CA ILE A 106 9.47 -5.91 4.81
C ILE A 106 8.07 -6.24 5.34
N PHE A 107 7.03 -6.16 4.50
CA PHE A 107 5.67 -6.57 4.87
C PHE A 107 5.65 -8.04 5.32
N ILE A 108 6.20 -8.95 4.52
CA ILE A 108 6.21 -10.39 4.79
C ILE A 108 6.96 -10.67 6.10
N LEU A 109 8.16 -10.12 6.25
CA LEU A 109 8.96 -10.27 7.47
C LEU A 109 8.16 -9.80 8.69
N THR A 110 7.61 -8.59 8.62
CA THR A 110 6.81 -8.01 9.71
C THR A 110 5.62 -8.90 10.06
N VAL A 111 4.90 -9.44 9.07
CA VAL A 111 3.75 -10.32 9.30
C VAL A 111 4.17 -11.67 9.88
N ILE A 112 5.28 -12.26 9.42
CA ILE A 112 5.78 -13.55 9.91
C ILE A 112 6.21 -13.46 11.37
N PHE A 113 6.84 -12.36 11.78
CA PHE A 113 7.28 -12.16 13.17
C PHE A 113 6.13 -11.74 14.10
N SER A 114 5.20 -10.90 13.61
CA SER A 114 4.19 -10.26 14.47
C SER A 114 2.78 -10.86 14.37
N GLY A 115 2.44 -11.51 13.26
CA GLY A 115 1.08 -11.95 12.95
C GLY A 115 0.09 -10.83 12.56
N TYR A 116 0.53 -9.56 12.55
CA TYR A 116 -0.34 -8.41 12.26
C TYR A 116 -0.17 -7.92 10.81
N ILE A 117 -1.20 -8.13 9.99
CA ILE A 117 -1.25 -7.61 8.62
C ILE A 117 -1.21 -6.08 8.60
N SER A 118 -1.87 -5.42 9.56
CA SER A 118 -1.87 -3.96 9.64
C SER A 118 -0.49 -3.38 9.96
N LEU A 119 0.29 -4.03 10.83
CA LEU A 119 1.66 -3.63 11.11
C LEU A 119 2.55 -3.81 9.88
N GLY A 120 2.44 -4.96 9.21
CA GLY A 120 3.13 -5.20 7.94
C GLY A 120 2.81 -4.15 6.88
N SER A 121 1.52 -3.79 6.72
CA SER A 121 1.12 -2.77 5.74
C SER A 121 1.70 -1.39 6.04
N ILE A 122 1.78 -1.01 7.33
CA ILE A 122 2.41 0.26 7.74
C ILE A 122 3.91 0.22 7.48
N ALA A 123 4.58 -0.87 7.86
CA ALA A 123 6.02 -1.06 7.63
C ALA A 123 6.36 -1.04 6.13
N GLY A 124 5.59 -1.73 5.29
CA GLY A 124 5.74 -1.70 3.84
C GLY A 124 5.51 -0.31 3.25
N ALA A 125 4.53 0.45 3.74
CA ALA A 125 4.30 1.82 3.27
C ALA A 125 5.48 2.75 3.60
N ILE A 126 6.11 2.61 4.77
CA ILE A 126 7.32 3.35 5.16
C ILE A 126 8.56 2.88 4.38
N ALA A 127 8.59 1.60 4.01
CA ALA A 127 9.71 1.01 3.29
C ALA A 127 9.92 1.61 1.90
N VAL A 128 8.86 1.99 1.19
CA VAL A 128 8.95 2.55 -0.17
C VAL A 128 9.76 3.85 -0.24
N PRO A 129 9.40 4.94 0.49
CA PRO A 129 10.23 6.15 0.49
C PRO A 129 11.61 5.91 1.11
N SER A 130 11.72 5.01 2.10
CA SER A 130 13.02 4.65 2.70
C SER A 130 13.96 3.98 1.69
N SER A 131 13.45 3.06 0.87
CA SER A 131 14.26 2.36 -0.14
C SER A 131 14.69 3.29 -1.26
N LEU A 132 13.80 4.18 -1.72
CA LEU A 132 14.14 5.23 -2.67
C LEU A 132 15.28 6.10 -2.15
N PHE A 133 15.16 6.58 -0.91
CA PHE A 133 16.17 7.41 -0.27
C PHE A 133 17.53 6.70 -0.15
N VAL A 134 17.54 5.46 0.35
CA VAL A 134 18.80 4.70 0.51
C VAL A 134 19.45 4.43 -0.85
N ARG A 135 18.68 3.96 -1.84
CA ARG A 135 19.19 3.62 -3.17
C ARG A 135 19.81 4.81 -3.88
N TYR A 136 19.15 5.96 -3.83
CA TYR A 136 19.64 7.16 -4.51
C TYR A 136 20.81 7.82 -3.78
N ASN A 137 20.70 8.03 -2.46
CA ASN A 137 21.66 8.86 -1.73
C ASN A 137 22.88 8.07 -1.20
N PHE A 138 22.72 6.78 -0.91
CA PHE A 138 23.80 5.97 -0.32
C PHE A 138 24.40 4.96 -1.30
N TRP A 139 23.58 4.38 -2.19
CA TRP A 139 24.06 3.46 -3.22
C TRP A 139 24.28 4.11 -4.58
N HIS A 140 24.02 5.42 -4.70
CA HIS A 140 24.22 6.20 -5.94
C HIS A 140 23.54 5.57 -7.18
N ILE A 141 22.42 4.88 -6.96
CA ILE A 141 21.61 4.31 -8.05
C ILE A 141 20.79 5.44 -8.66
N GLU A 142 20.97 5.68 -9.96
CA GLU A 142 20.15 6.63 -10.68
C GLU A 142 18.68 6.17 -10.73
N ILE A 143 17.77 7.04 -10.29
CA ILE A 143 16.34 6.78 -10.28
C ILE A 143 15.66 7.90 -11.08
N PRO A 144 15.00 7.58 -12.21
CA PRO A 144 14.25 8.56 -12.98
C PRO A 144 13.19 9.24 -12.12
N ALA A 145 13.09 10.57 -12.23
CA ALA A 145 12.17 11.39 -11.45
C ALA A 145 12.29 11.21 -9.92
N TYR A 146 13.48 10.88 -9.41
CA TYR A 146 13.73 10.64 -7.98
C TYR A 146 13.11 11.70 -7.06
N HIS A 147 13.37 12.99 -7.31
CA HIS A 147 12.87 14.06 -6.44
C HIS A 147 11.35 14.09 -6.37
N PHE A 148 10.65 13.85 -7.50
CA PHE A 148 9.20 13.73 -7.48
C PHE A 148 8.75 12.47 -6.73
N LEU A 149 9.35 11.31 -7.04
CA LEU A 149 8.97 10.02 -6.45
C LEU A 149 9.17 9.98 -4.93
N ILE A 150 10.24 10.59 -4.40
CA ILE A 150 10.47 10.60 -2.94
C ILE A 150 9.38 11.40 -2.23
N TYR A 151 9.03 12.61 -2.69
CA TYR A 151 7.97 13.39 -2.06
C TYR A 151 6.59 12.76 -2.25
N ALA A 152 6.31 12.24 -3.45
CA ALA A 152 5.02 11.63 -3.74
C ALA A 152 4.80 10.31 -2.97
N SER A 153 5.85 9.50 -2.81
CA SER A 153 5.82 8.28 -1.99
C SER A 153 5.73 8.57 -0.49
N LEU A 154 6.34 9.65 0.01
CA LEU A 154 6.15 10.12 1.39
C LEU A 154 4.69 10.50 1.64
N ILE A 155 4.06 11.26 0.74
CA ILE A 155 2.64 11.62 0.84
C ILE A 155 1.76 10.35 0.84
N LEU A 156 2.05 9.39 -0.06
CA LEU A 156 1.34 8.12 -0.11
C LEU A 156 1.52 7.31 1.20
N ALA A 157 2.72 7.26 1.77
CA ALA A 157 2.98 6.59 3.03
C ALA A 157 2.19 7.23 4.18
N LEU A 158 2.20 8.56 4.28
CA LEU A 158 1.40 9.31 5.26
C LEU A 158 -0.09 9.04 5.11
N PHE A 159 -0.59 9.01 3.87
CA PHE A 159 -1.99 8.66 3.60
C PHE A 159 -2.33 7.24 4.07
N ILE A 160 -1.49 6.25 3.76
CA ILE A 160 -1.69 4.87 4.23
C ILE A 160 -1.65 4.78 5.76
N ILE A 161 -0.74 5.49 6.41
CA ILE A 161 -0.68 5.54 7.89
C ILE A 161 -1.98 6.13 8.44
N TYR A 162 -2.49 7.20 7.84
CA TYR A 162 -3.77 7.81 8.21
C TYR A 162 -4.94 6.82 8.04
N THR A 163 -5.02 6.08 6.93
CA THR A 163 -6.07 5.05 6.76
C THR A 163 -5.94 3.91 7.80
N HIS A 164 -4.75 3.72 8.38
CA HIS A 164 -4.47 2.76 9.45
C HIS A 164 -4.61 3.29 10.87
N ARG A 165 -4.95 4.56 11.12
CA ARG A 165 -5.07 5.15 12.47
C ARG A 165 -5.85 4.28 13.49
N LYS A 166 -6.97 3.66 13.08
CA LYS A 166 -7.78 2.79 13.94
C LYS A 166 -7.07 1.46 14.26
N ASN A 167 -6.23 0.97 13.37
CA ASN A 167 -5.39 -0.22 13.61
C ASN A 167 -4.22 0.13 14.52
N ILE A 168 -3.60 1.29 14.36
CA ILE A 168 -2.54 1.78 15.24
C ILE A 168 -3.06 1.87 16.69
N VAL A 169 -4.22 2.49 16.90
CA VAL A 169 -4.86 2.54 18.23
C VAL A 169 -5.15 1.15 18.79
N ARG A 170 -5.54 0.18 17.95
CA ARG A 170 -5.78 -1.20 18.39
C ARG A 170 -4.48 -1.96 18.69
N LEU A 171 -3.41 -1.73 17.93
CA LEU A 171 -2.08 -2.30 18.17
C LEU A 171 -1.54 -1.83 19.51
N ILE A 172 -1.57 -0.52 19.77
CA ILE A 172 -1.13 0.08 21.04
C ILE A 172 -1.93 -0.50 22.22
N LYS A 173 -3.25 -0.68 22.04
CA LYS A 173 -4.13 -1.27 23.08
C LYS A 173 -4.05 -2.79 23.18
N GLY A 174 -3.27 -3.49 22.35
CA GLY A 174 -3.19 -4.95 22.32
C GLY A 174 -4.52 -5.64 21.94
N ARG A 175 -5.33 -5.00 21.08
CA ARG A 175 -6.66 -5.46 20.62
C ARG A 175 -6.77 -5.55 19.09
N GLU A 176 -5.64 -5.51 18.38
CA GLU A 176 -5.64 -5.64 16.92
C GLU A 176 -5.83 -7.10 16.51
N ASN A 177 -6.55 -7.32 15.42
CA ASN A 177 -6.76 -8.66 14.89
C ASN A 177 -5.47 -9.18 14.26
N TYR A 178 -4.94 -10.30 14.77
CA TYR A 178 -3.77 -10.99 14.25
C TYR A 178 -4.17 -12.33 13.62
N PHE A 179 -3.31 -12.86 12.74
CA PHE A 179 -3.48 -14.18 12.14
C PHE A 179 -2.42 -15.13 12.71
N ALA A 180 -2.80 -15.92 13.72
CA ALA A 180 -1.88 -16.84 14.39
C ALA A 180 -1.19 -17.81 13.43
N LYS A 181 -1.88 -18.26 12.38
CA LYS A 181 -1.33 -19.16 11.36
C LYS A 181 -0.19 -18.55 10.54
N LEU A 182 -0.09 -17.22 10.47
CA LEU A 182 0.98 -16.53 9.74
C LEU A 182 2.21 -16.29 10.61
N GLN A 183 2.09 -16.41 11.94
CA GLN A 183 3.20 -16.16 12.85
C GLN A 183 4.04 -17.44 12.99
N LEU A 184 5.26 -17.44 12.43
CA LEU A 184 6.16 -18.59 12.53
C LEU A 184 6.86 -18.68 13.89
N ILE A 185 7.14 -17.54 14.52
CA ILE A 185 7.81 -17.48 15.82
C ILE A 185 6.82 -16.96 16.86
N LYS A 186 6.49 -17.79 17.86
CA LYS A 186 5.61 -17.39 18.99
C LYS A 186 6.33 -16.42 19.92
N VAL A 187 6.40 -15.16 19.53
CA VAL A 187 6.92 -14.09 20.40
C VAL A 187 5.82 -13.72 21.40
N LYS A 188 5.93 -14.19 22.66
CA LYS A 188 4.92 -13.96 23.73
C LYS A 188 4.54 -12.48 23.91
N PHE A 189 5.48 -11.56 23.73
CA PHE A 189 5.24 -10.12 23.87
C PHE A 189 4.41 -9.48 22.75
N LEU A 190 4.33 -10.11 21.57
CA LEU A 190 3.57 -9.58 20.43
C LEU A 190 2.13 -10.10 20.38
N GLN A 191 1.77 -11.05 21.24
CA GLN A 191 0.42 -11.58 21.29
C GLN A 191 -0.54 -10.54 21.89
N PRO A 192 -1.76 -10.40 21.34
CA PRO A 192 -2.72 -9.46 21.89
C PRO A 192 -3.07 -9.88 23.32
N LYS A 193 -3.08 -8.92 24.25
CA LYS A 193 -3.48 -9.14 25.64
C LYS A 193 -4.93 -9.62 25.77
N TYR A 194 -5.76 -9.33 24.76
CA TYR A 194 -7.16 -9.73 24.69
C TYR A 194 -7.45 -10.36 23.32
N PRO A 195 -7.19 -11.67 23.12
CA PRO A 195 -7.60 -12.34 21.89
C PRO A 195 -9.14 -12.31 21.81
N ASN A 196 -9.68 -11.66 20.77
CA ASN A 196 -11.12 -11.68 20.53
C ASN A 196 -11.56 -13.13 20.31
N LYS A 197 -12.55 -13.59 21.08
CA LYS A 197 -13.30 -14.83 20.83
C LYS A 197 -13.96 -14.81 19.45
#